data_AF-A0A6M0D1Z1-F1
#
_entry.id   AF-A0A6M0D1Z1-F1
#
_cell.length_a   1.000
_cell.length_b   1.000
_cell.length_c   1.000
_cell.angle_alpha   90.00
_cell.angle_beta   90.00
_cell.angle_gamma   90.00
#
_symmetry.space_group_name_H-M   'P 1'
#
loop_
_entity.id
_entity.type
_entity.pdbx_description
1 polymer ?
#
loop_
_entity_poly.entity_id
_entity_poly.type
_entity_poly.pdbx_seq_one_letter_code
_entity_poly.pdbx_strand_id
1 'polypeptide(L)'
;GGLRIDHVMGLQRLWLIPQGAPPSEGAYLHYPLDDLLRLLALESVRHQAIVLGEDLGTVPHGLREKLAARAILGMRVLLFEQDPPGHFRPILDWPDSALATTSTHDLPPLAGWLQARDIDWNHRLALIDAITERHWRDSRHQEIQGLRRLLHGNYGGALGGSTELIDASLRLLGHTRAPLVLIPLEDLLGVDEQPNLPGTIDSHPNWRRRFALPADRLLDHSDAARRLELLAHAREQAFERDR
;
A
#
# COMPACT_ATOMS: atom_id res chain seq x y z
N GLY A 1 -5.89 15.58 13.59
CA GLY A 1 -6.53 14.59 12.70
C GLY A 1 -5.73 14.47 11.42
N GLY A 2 -6.27 13.89 10.35
CA GLY A 2 -5.56 13.81 9.06
C GLY A 2 -6.49 13.59 7.87
N LEU A 3 -5.99 13.90 6.68
CA LEU A 3 -6.69 13.74 5.40
C LEU A 3 -5.80 12.95 4.43
N ARG A 4 -6.34 11.87 3.85
CA ARG A 4 -5.77 11.22 2.66
C ARG A 4 -6.46 11.77 1.41
N ILE A 5 -5.69 12.35 0.50
CA ILE A 5 -6.15 12.75 -0.83
C ILE A 5 -5.91 11.56 -1.75
N ASP A 6 -7.01 10.98 -2.20
CA ASP A 6 -7.00 9.95 -3.23
C ASP A 6 -6.55 10.57 -4.57
N HIS A 7 -5.69 9.87 -5.29
CA HIS A 7 -5.13 10.31 -6.56
C HIS A 7 -4.57 11.75 -6.50
N VAL A 8 -3.53 11.99 -5.68
CA VAL A 8 -3.02 13.36 -5.43
C VAL A 8 -2.53 14.05 -6.71
N MET A 9 -2.18 13.26 -7.73
CA MET A 9 -1.90 13.73 -9.09
C MET A 9 -3.02 14.59 -9.67
N GLY A 10 -4.27 14.42 -9.23
CA GLY A 10 -5.43 15.23 -9.62
C GLY A 10 -5.28 16.72 -9.31
N LEU A 11 -4.40 17.10 -8.37
CA LEU A 11 -4.03 18.50 -8.14
C LEU A 11 -3.16 19.07 -9.27
N GLN A 12 -2.53 18.22 -10.09
CA GLN A 12 -1.72 18.60 -11.24
C GLN A 12 -2.42 18.35 -12.56
N ARG A 13 -3.03 17.17 -12.73
CA ARG A 13 -3.71 16.77 -13.96
C ARG A 13 -4.70 15.64 -13.72
N LEU A 14 -5.77 15.61 -14.51
CA LEU A 14 -6.71 14.48 -14.56
C LEU A 14 -6.81 13.93 -15.99
N TRP A 15 -6.88 12.61 -16.11
CA TRP A 15 -7.21 11.95 -17.38
C TRP A 15 -8.72 12.03 -17.60
N LEU A 16 -9.14 12.87 -18.55
CA LEU A 16 -10.55 13.05 -18.88
C LEU A 16 -10.87 12.34 -20.17
N ILE A 17 -12.00 11.63 -20.17
CA ILE A 17 -12.49 10.87 -21.32
C ILE A 17 -13.78 11.55 -21.79
N PRO A 18 -13.90 11.90 -23.09
CA PRO A 18 -15.16 12.38 -23.63
C PRO A 18 -16.29 11.38 -23.37
N GLN A 19 -17.48 11.88 -23.04
CA GLN A 19 -18.60 11.01 -22.72
C GLN A 19 -18.91 10.07 -23.89
N GLY A 20 -18.92 8.76 -23.63
CA GLY A 20 -19.16 7.71 -24.63
C GLY A 20 -17.92 7.21 -25.37
N ALA A 21 -16.75 7.83 -25.18
CA ALA A 21 -15.49 7.39 -25.79
C ALA A 21 -14.78 6.33 -24.92
N PRO A 22 -13.91 5.48 -25.50
CA PRO A 22 -13.08 4.55 -24.73
C PRO A 22 -11.96 5.29 -23.97
N PRO A 23 -11.39 4.70 -22.90
CA PRO A 23 -10.31 5.32 -22.13
C PRO A 23 -9.06 5.69 -22.95
N SER A 24 -8.82 5.01 -24.07
CA SER A 24 -7.72 5.29 -24.99
C SER A 24 -7.82 6.63 -25.70
N GLU A 25 -9.02 7.24 -25.74
CA GLU A 25 -9.27 8.55 -26.37
C GLU A 25 -9.29 9.70 -25.35
N GLY A 26 -8.85 9.44 -24.11
CA GLY A 26 -8.74 10.50 -23.11
C GLY A 26 -7.55 11.44 -23.34
N ALA A 27 -7.53 12.51 -22.56
CA ALA A 27 -6.42 13.46 -22.51
C ALA A 27 -6.23 14.00 -21.09
N TYR A 28 -5.01 14.45 -20.78
CA TYR A 28 -4.73 15.11 -19.51
C TYR A 28 -5.19 16.58 -19.54
N LEU A 29 -6.12 16.93 -18.66
CA LEU A 29 -6.43 18.32 -18.31
C LEU A 29 -5.55 18.76 -17.14
N HIS A 30 -4.83 19.88 -17.28
CA HIS A 30 -3.92 20.40 -16.26
C HIS A 30 -4.63 21.33 -15.28
N TYR A 31 -4.20 21.26 -14.02
CA TYR A 31 -4.69 22.06 -12.90
C TYR A 31 -3.56 22.92 -12.31
N PRO A 32 -3.87 24.05 -11.64
CA PRO A 32 -2.88 24.95 -11.05
C PRO A 32 -2.26 24.36 -9.77
N LEU A 33 -1.38 23.37 -9.94
CA LEU A 33 -0.79 22.58 -8.85
C LEU A 33 -0.24 23.42 -7.70
N ASP A 34 0.60 24.41 -8.00
CA ASP A 34 1.29 25.16 -6.95
C ASP A 34 0.33 25.98 -6.09
N ASP A 35 -0.77 26.49 -6.66
CA ASP A 35 -1.80 27.23 -5.91
C ASP A 35 -2.65 26.27 -5.08
N LEU A 36 -3.06 25.15 -5.65
CA LEU A 36 -3.82 24.12 -4.93
C LEU A 36 -3.03 23.55 -3.75
N LEU A 37 -1.72 23.31 -3.91
CA LEU A 37 -0.86 22.86 -2.82
C LEU A 37 -0.67 23.92 -1.74
N ARG A 38 -0.63 25.22 -2.08
CA ARG A 38 -0.57 26.30 -1.08
C ARG A 38 -1.84 26.37 -0.26
N LEU A 39 -3.01 26.28 -0.90
CA LEU A 39 -4.30 26.26 -0.22
C LEU A 39 -4.44 25.03 0.68
N LEU A 40 -4.05 23.86 0.19
CA LEU A 40 -4.06 22.62 0.96
C LEU A 40 -3.17 22.72 2.21
N ALA A 41 -1.95 23.26 2.06
CA ALA A 41 -1.06 23.48 3.20
C ALA A 41 -1.63 24.49 4.20
N LEU A 42 -2.28 25.57 3.72
CA LEU A 42 -2.95 26.55 4.58
C LEU A 42 -4.06 25.89 5.40
N GLU A 43 -4.93 25.11 4.77
CA GLU A 43 -6.03 24.42 5.48
C GLU A 43 -5.51 23.32 6.41
N SER A 44 -4.46 22.60 6.03
CA SER A 44 -3.77 21.65 6.90
C SER A 44 -3.32 22.31 8.22
N VAL A 45 -2.68 23.48 8.14
CA VAL A 45 -2.23 24.23 9.33
C VAL A 45 -3.43 24.74 10.15
N ARG A 46 -4.44 25.34 9.50
CA ARG A 46 -5.65 25.85 10.17
C ARG A 46 -6.40 24.76 10.94
N HIS A 47 -6.37 23.53 10.45
CA HIS A 47 -7.04 22.38 11.06
C HIS A 47 -6.12 21.45 11.87
N GLN A 48 -4.84 21.79 12.00
CA GLN A 48 -3.82 20.93 12.64
C GLN A 48 -3.90 19.47 12.14
N ALA A 49 -4.02 19.33 10.82
CA ALA A 49 -4.30 18.06 10.15
C ALA A 49 -3.12 17.64 9.26
N ILE A 50 -2.64 16.42 9.44
CA ILE A 50 -1.65 15.84 8.53
C ILE A 50 -2.30 15.58 7.16
N VAL A 51 -1.51 15.69 6.09
CA VAL A 51 -1.98 15.42 4.73
C VAL A 51 -1.16 14.31 4.11
N LEU A 52 -1.87 13.32 3.56
CA LEU A 52 -1.32 12.18 2.85
C LEU A 52 -1.78 12.28 1.40
N GLY A 53 -0.86 12.35 0.44
CA GLY A 53 -1.17 12.27 -0.98
C GLY A 53 -0.93 10.86 -1.48
N GLU A 54 -1.96 10.19 -1.98
CA GLU A 54 -1.77 8.92 -2.68
C GLU A 54 -1.10 9.20 -4.03
N ASP A 55 0.19 8.85 -4.13
CA ASP A 55 1.08 9.05 -5.28
C ASP A 55 1.51 7.70 -5.93
N LEU A 56 0.53 6.83 -6.21
CA LEU A 56 0.74 5.52 -6.84
C LEU A 56 0.45 5.59 -8.36
N GLY A 57 0.98 4.61 -9.09
CA GLY A 57 0.83 4.53 -10.54
C GLY A 57 1.72 5.51 -11.31
N THR A 58 1.18 6.17 -12.34
CA THR A 58 1.95 7.03 -13.25
C THR A 58 2.13 8.45 -12.71
N VAL A 59 3.07 8.58 -11.78
CA VAL A 59 3.38 9.86 -11.10
C VAL A 59 4.17 10.79 -12.03
N PRO A 60 3.73 12.05 -12.23
CA PRO A 60 4.49 13.06 -12.97
C PRO A 60 5.87 13.32 -12.34
N HIS A 61 6.89 13.49 -13.17
CA HIS A 61 8.22 13.89 -12.72
C HIS A 61 8.16 15.19 -11.89
N GLY A 62 8.84 15.22 -10.74
CA GLY A 62 8.88 16.39 -9.86
C GLY A 62 7.71 16.50 -8.86
N LEU A 63 6.67 15.68 -8.99
CA LEU A 63 5.50 15.78 -8.09
C LEU A 63 5.87 15.38 -6.65
N ARG A 64 6.60 14.29 -6.47
CA ARG A 64 6.99 13.79 -5.14
C ARG A 64 7.80 14.82 -4.36
N GLU A 65 8.73 15.49 -5.04
CA GLU A 65 9.56 16.55 -4.48
C GLU A 65 8.71 17.76 -4.06
N LYS A 66 7.72 18.13 -4.88
CA LYS A 66 6.79 19.23 -4.57
C LYS A 66 5.89 18.94 -3.38
N LEU A 67 5.44 17.69 -3.21
CA LEU A 67 4.66 17.23 -2.06
C LEU A 67 5.52 17.25 -0.79
N ALA A 68 6.71 16.63 -0.86
CA ALA A 68 7.65 16.56 0.25
C ALA A 68 8.07 17.96 0.74
N ALA A 69 8.34 18.90 -0.18
CA ALA A 69 8.67 20.29 0.14
C ALA A 69 7.58 21.04 0.92
N ARG A 70 6.35 20.50 0.97
CA ARG A 70 5.21 21.06 1.71
C ARG A 70 4.74 20.14 2.85
N ALA A 71 5.57 19.16 3.24
CA ALA A 71 5.27 18.17 4.26
C ALA A 71 3.97 17.37 4.00
N ILE A 72 3.60 17.22 2.72
CA ILE A 72 2.53 16.30 2.31
C ILE A 72 3.19 14.93 2.12
N LEU A 73 2.81 13.95 2.92
CA LEU A 73 3.40 12.63 2.86
C LEU A 73 2.90 11.90 1.60
N GLY A 74 3.81 11.35 0.82
CA GLY A 74 3.47 10.35 -0.19
C GLY A 74 3.05 9.01 0.44
N MET A 75 2.89 8.00 -0.39
CA MET A 75 2.50 6.65 -0.01
C MET A 75 3.46 5.62 -0.62
N ARG A 76 4.01 4.75 0.22
CA ARG A 76 4.86 3.63 -0.19
C ARG A 76 4.18 2.34 0.26
N VAL A 77 3.86 1.48 -0.70
CA VAL A 77 3.16 0.22 -0.49
C VAL A 77 4.19 -0.90 -0.65
N LEU A 78 4.37 -1.74 0.37
CA LEU A 78 5.39 -2.79 0.39
C LEU A 78 5.42 -3.60 -0.89
N LEU A 79 4.24 -4.00 -1.40
CA LEU A 79 4.10 -4.77 -2.63
C LEU A 79 4.69 -4.10 -3.87
N PHE A 80 4.84 -2.78 -3.87
CA PHE A 80 5.41 -1.98 -4.96
C PHE A 80 6.84 -1.51 -4.69
N GLU A 81 7.35 -1.63 -3.46
CA GLU A 81 8.72 -1.23 -3.12
C GLU A 81 9.73 -2.32 -3.51
N GLN A 82 9.72 -2.68 -4.79
CA GLN A 82 10.62 -3.65 -5.41
C GLN A 82 10.85 -3.29 -6.88
N ASP A 83 12.10 -3.31 -7.32
CA ASP A 83 12.48 -3.11 -8.73
C ASP A 83 13.87 -3.72 -8.99
N PRO A 84 14.00 -4.73 -9.87
CA PRO A 84 12.93 -5.50 -10.52
C PRO A 84 12.12 -6.38 -9.53
N PRO A 85 11.08 -7.12 -9.95
CA PRO A 85 10.32 -8.01 -9.08
C PRO A 85 11.21 -8.97 -8.26
N GLY A 86 10.98 -9.02 -6.95
CA GLY A 86 11.80 -9.77 -5.99
C GLY A 86 13.06 -9.06 -5.49
N HIS A 87 13.30 -7.81 -5.91
CA HIS A 87 14.38 -6.96 -5.39
C HIS A 87 13.78 -5.81 -4.56
N PHE A 88 13.39 -6.14 -3.32
CA PHE A 88 12.72 -5.19 -2.42
C PHE A 88 13.67 -4.12 -1.86
N ARG A 89 13.12 -2.92 -1.69
CA ARG A 89 13.80 -1.76 -1.11
C ARG A 89 14.25 -2.06 0.34
N PRO A 90 15.54 -1.92 0.64
CA PRO A 90 16.07 -2.03 2.01
C PRO A 90 15.45 -1.01 2.96
N ILE A 91 15.34 -1.35 4.26
CA ILE A 91 14.71 -0.52 5.31
C ILE A 91 15.17 0.95 5.27
N LEU A 92 16.48 1.19 5.13
CA LEU A 92 17.08 2.52 5.20
C LEU A 92 16.82 3.37 3.96
N ASP A 93 16.41 2.74 2.85
CA ASP A 93 16.15 3.42 1.58
C ASP A 93 14.69 3.86 1.43
N TRP A 94 13.84 3.54 2.42
CA TRP A 94 12.47 4.06 2.51
C TRP A 94 12.51 5.56 2.86
N PRO A 95 11.74 6.40 2.15
CA PRO A 95 11.77 7.84 2.38
C PRO A 95 11.07 8.24 3.68
N ASP A 96 11.56 9.30 4.31
CA ASP A 96 10.92 9.97 5.46
C ASP A 96 9.83 10.99 5.04
N SER A 97 9.60 11.13 3.73
CA SER A 97 8.56 11.99 3.14
C SER A 97 7.33 11.21 2.65
N ALA A 98 7.17 9.94 3.06
CA ALA A 98 6.01 9.13 2.74
C ALA A 98 5.61 8.22 3.89
N LEU A 99 4.32 7.91 3.98
CA LEU A 99 3.86 6.83 4.84
C LEU A 99 4.25 5.47 4.26
N ALA A 100 4.41 4.47 5.12
CA ALA A 100 4.58 3.08 4.73
C ALA A 100 3.31 2.26 5.03
N THR A 101 2.90 1.42 4.09
CA THR A 101 1.82 0.44 4.27
C THR A 101 2.18 -0.89 3.61
N THR A 102 1.55 -1.97 4.06
CA THR A 102 1.71 -3.30 3.46
C THR A 102 0.95 -3.40 2.15
N SER A 103 -0.32 -3.00 2.18
CA SER A 103 -1.26 -3.05 1.06
C SER A 103 -2.23 -1.86 1.09
N THR A 104 -3.21 -1.84 0.19
CA THR A 104 -4.32 -0.89 0.17
C THR A 104 -5.65 -1.64 0.02
N HIS A 105 -6.77 -0.93 0.10
CA HIS A 105 -8.08 -1.54 -0.14
C HIS A 105 -8.28 -2.03 -1.59
N ASP A 106 -7.49 -1.53 -2.53
CA ASP A 106 -7.52 -1.92 -3.96
C ASP A 106 -6.59 -3.09 -4.30
N LEU A 107 -5.80 -3.54 -3.32
CA LEU A 107 -4.79 -4.57 -3.48
C LEU A 107 -5.14 -5.78 -2.59
N PRO A 108 -4.63 -6.98 -2.92
CA PRO A 108 -4.75 -8.10 -2.00
C PRO A 108 -4.09 -7.77 -0.65
N PRO A 109 -4.71 -8.14 0.48
CA PRO A 109 -3.99 -8.24 1.75
C PRO A 109 -2.76 -9.13 1.58
N LEU A 110 -1.72 -8.97 2.39
CA LEU A 110 -0.50 -9.79 2.34
C LEU A 110 -0.81 -11.29 2.39
N ALA A 111 -1.74 -11.72 3.24
CA ALA A 111 -2.16 -13.13 3.29
C ALA A 111 -2.74 -13.62 1.95
N GLY A 112 -3.51 -12.77 1.27
CA GLY A 112 -4.08 -13.03 -0.05
C GLY A 112 -3.03 -12.98 -1.16
N TRP A 113 -2.11 -12.02 -1.07
CA TRP A 113 -0.99 -11.86 -2.01
C TRP A 113 -0.05 -13.07 -1.96
N LEU A 114 0.30 -13.55 -0.77
CA LEU A 114 1.11 -14.76 -0.58
C LEU A 114 0.44 -16.00 -1.18
N GLN A 115 -0.89 -16.03 -1.24
CA GLN A 115 -1.70 -17.11 -1.81
C GLN A 115 -2.13 -16.86 -3.27
N ALA A 116 -1.73 -15.74 -3.87
CA ALA A 116 -2.14 -15.34 -5.22
C ALA A 116 -3.67 -15.20 -5.41
N ARG A 117 -4.41 -14.79 -4.36
CA ARG A 117 -5.87 -14.63 -4.40
C ARG A 117 -6.35 -13.62 -5.43
N ASP A 118 -5.60 -12.54 -5.61
CA ASP A 118 -5.84 -11.54 -6.64
C ASP A 118 -5.76 -12.15 -8.06
N ILE A 119 -4.80 -13.04 -8.28
CA ILE A 119 -4.63 -13.76 -9.55
C ILE A 119 -5.78 -14.76 -9.74
N ASP A 120 -6.16 -15.50 -8.69
CA ASP A 120 -7.31 -16.41 -8.71
C ASP A 120 -8.60 -15.68 -9.10
N TRP A 121 -8.85 -14.50 -8.52
CA TRP A 121 -10.02 -13.68 -8.84
C TRP A 121 -10.00 -13.19 -10.28
N ASN A 122 -8.88 -12.66 -10.75
CA ASN A 122 -8.75 -12.19 -12.14
C ASN A 122 -9.00 -13.32 -13.14
N HIS A 123 -8.47 -14.53 -12.88
CA HIS A 123 -8.71 -15.69 -13.72
C HIS A 123 -10.17 -16.13 -13.67
N ARG A 124 -10.73 -16.29 -12.46
CA ARG A 124 -12.13 -16.71 -12.25
C ARG A 124 -13.14 -15.80 -12.96
N LEU A 125 -12.85 -14.50 -13.00
CA LEU A 125 -13.70 -13.49 -13.63
C LEU A 125 -13.38 -13.29 -15.12
N ALA A 126 -12.50 -14.10 -15.70
CA ALA A 126 -12.05 -14.01 -17.08
C ALA A 126 -11.47 -12.63 -17.46
N LEU A 127 -10.85 -11.93 -16.50
CA LEU A 127 -10.16 -10.66 -16.71
C LEU A 127 -8.74 -10.86 -17.27
N ILE A 128 -8.20 -12.07 -17.12
CA ILE A 128 -6.92 -12.50 -17.66
C ILE A 128 -7.06 -13.88 -18.32
N ASP A 129 -6.23 -14.16 -19.31
CA ASP A 129 -6.12 -15.48 -19.91
C ASP A 129 -5.16 -16.40 -19.13
N ALA A 130 -5.14 -17.69 -19.48
CA ALA A 130 -4.31 -18.69 -18.80
C ALA A 130 -2.80 -18.47 -18.98
N ILE A 131 -2.39 -17.75 -20.04
CA ILE A 131 -0.98 -17.41 -20.29
C ILE A 131 -0.57 -16.30 -19.32
N THR A 132 -1.37 -15.25 -19.24
CA THR A 132 -1.17 -14.12 -18.32
C THR A 132 -1.20 -14.59 -16.88
N GLU A 133 -2.14 -15.46 -16.50
CA GLU A 133 -2.18 -16.07 -15.17
C GLU A 133 -0.87 -16.76 -14.81
N ARG A 134 -0.33 -17.59 -15.72
CA ARG A 134 0.94 -18.29 -15.50
C ARG A 134 2.09 -17.31 -15.29
N HIS A 135 2.21 -16.30 -16.15
CA HIS A 135 3.24 -15.27 -16.01
C HIS A 135 3.12 -14.50 -14.70
N TRP A 136 1.90 -14.17 -14.27
CA TRP A 136 1.66 -13.49 -13.00
C TRP A 136 2.05 -14.37 -11.80
N ARG A 137 1.76 -15.68 -11.84
CA ARG A 137 2.17 -16.62 -10.78
C ARG A 137 3.68 -16.83 -10.73
N ASP A 138 4.34 -16.90 -11.88
CA ASP A 138 5.80 -17.01 -11.96
C ASP A 138 6.46 -15.75 -11.38
N SER A 139 5.96 -14.57 -11.73
CA SER A 139 6.40 -13.30 -11.14
C SER A 139 6.14 -13.27 -9.64
N ARG A 140 4.93 -13.60 -9.18
CA ARG A 140 4.57 -13.69 -7.75
C ARG A 140 5.52 -14.59 -6.97
N HIS A 141 5.94 -15.72 -7.55
CA HIS A 141 6.92 -16.59 -6.92
C HIS A 141 8.26 -15.87 -6.69
N GLN A 142 8.75 -15.14 -7.70
CA GLN A 142 9.99 -14.36 -7.57
C GLN A 142 9.88 -13.26 -6.51
N GLU A 143 8.75 -12.55 -6.48
CA GLU A 143 8.45 -11.52 -5.48
C GLU A 143 8.46 -12.12 -4.05
N ILE A 144 7.74 -13.22 -3.82
CA ILE A 144 7.67 -13.87 -2.50
C ILE A 144 9.06 -14.33 -2.05
N GLN A 145 9.89 -14.88 -2.95
CA GLN A 145 11.26 -15.26 -2.62
C GLN A 145 12.14 -14.04 -2.32
N GLY A 146 11.91 -12.93 -3.02
CA GLY A 146 12.56 -11.64 -2.75
C GLY A 146 12.25 -11.10 -1.36
N LEU A 147 10.96 -11.07 -1.01
CA LEU A 147 10.51 -10.65 0.31
C LEU A 147 11.11 -11.55 1.40
N ARG A 148 11.09 -12.88 1.20
CA ARG A 148 11.75 -13.84 2.10
C ARG A 148 13.23 -13.53 2.32
N ARG A 149 13.99 -13.27 1.24
CA ARG A 149 15.42 -12.92 1.34
C ARG A 149 15.63 -11.63 2.12
N LEU A 150 14.85 -10.59 1.84
CA LEU A 150 14.93 -9.32 2.55
C LEU A 150 14.65 -9.52 4.05
N LEU A 151 13.56 -10.20 4.39
CA LEU A 151 13.16 -10.41 5.78
C LEU A 151 14.16 -11.30 6.53
N HIS A 152 14.65 -12.37 5.91
CA HIS A 152 15.69 -13.23 6.48
C HIS A 152 17.00 -12.46 6.71
N GLY A 153 17.41 -11.60 5.77
CA GLY A 153 18.60 -10.76 5.93
C GLY A 153 18.50 -9.76 7.09
N ASN A 154 17.29 -9.32 7.44
CA ASN A 154 17.08 -8.37 8.54
C ASN A 154 16.86 -9.05 9.91
N TYR A 155 16.20 -10.21 9.95
CA TYR A 155 15.72 -10.82 11.19
C TYR A 155 16.24 -12.23 11.48
N GLY A 156 16.90 -12.86 10.50
CA GLY A 156 17.32 -14.26 10.59
C GLY A 156 16.15 -15.24 10.65
N GLY A 157 16.46 -16.51 10.93
CA GLY A 157 15.46 -17.57 11.18
C GLY A 157 14.74 -18.11 9.95
N ALA A 158 14.02 -19.22 10.12
CA ALA A 158 13.22 -19.83 9.06
C ALA A 158 11.83 -19.18 9.00
N LEU A 159 11.57 -18.37 7.96
CA LEU A 159 10.27 -17.78 7.67
C LEU A 159 9.45 -18.71 6.77
N GLY A 160 8.96 -19.80 7.35
CA GLY A 160 8.33 -20.90 6.63
C GLY A 160 6.89 -20.63 6.20
N GLY A 161 6.08 -20.04 7.08
CA GLY A 161 4.64 -19.85 6.88
C GLY A 161 4.24 -18.42 6.52
N SER A 162 2.98 -18.26 6.09
CA SER A 162 2.41 -16.96 5.75
C SER A 162 2.33 -16.04 6.95
N THR A 163 2.02 -16.58 8.14
CA THR A 163 1.92 -15.80 9.38
C THR A 163 3.26 -15.12 9.69
N GLU A 164 4.35 -15.89 9.72
CA GLU A 164 5.69 -15.37 10.02
C GLU A 164 6.15 -14.32 8.99
N LEU A 165 5.79 -14.49 7.71
CA LEU A 165 6.08 -13.51 6.66
C LEU A 165 5.31 -12.21 6.84
N ILE A 166 4.04 -12.28 7.22
CA ILE A 166 3.23 -11.09 7.51
C ILE A 166 3.84 -10.35 8.71
N ASP A 167 4.14 -11.06 9.79
CA ASP A 167 4.68 -10.47 11.02
C ASP A 167 6.02 -9.78 10.77
N ALA A 168 6.92 -10.45 10.06
CA ALA A 168 8.21 -9.89 9.69
C ALA A 168 8.06 -8.71 8.72
N SER A 169 7.05 -8.71 7.84
CA SER A 169 6.74 -7.56 6.96
C SER A 169 6.25 -6.35 7.75
N LEU A 170 5.38 -6.54 8.74
CA LEU A 170 4.94 -5.46 9.62
C LEU A 170 6.11 -4.91 10.45
N ARG A 171 6.97 -5.80 10.95
CA ARG A 171 8.22 -5.43 11.63
C ARG A 171 9.15 -4.63 10.71
N LEU A 172 9.27 -5.02 9.43
CA LEU A 172 10.05 -4.31 8.41
C LEU A 172 9.55 -2.88 8.27
N LEU A 173 8.23 -2.69 8.07
CA LEU A 173 7.64 -1.36 7.95
C LEU A 173 7.86 -0.50 9.20
N GLY A 174 7.75 -1.10 10.39
CA GLY A 174 8.06 -0.42 11.65
C GLY A 174 9.49 0.14 11.69
N HIS A 175 10.45 -0.58 11.13
CA HIS A 175 11.85 -0.14 11.09
C HIS A 175 12.16 0.93 10.04
N THR A 176 11.27 1.18 9.09
CA THR A 176 11.50 2.18 8.03
C THR A 176 11.57 3.60 8.59
N ARG A 177 12.17 4.50 7.82
CA ARG A 177 12.21 5.95 8.14
C ARG A 177 10.88 6.67 7.91
N ALA A 178 9.84 5.96 7.45
CA ALA A 178 8.52 6.55 7.25
C ALA A 178 8.02 7.16 8.57
N PRO A 179 7.57 8.42 8.60
CA PRO A 179 7.07 9.06 9.81
C PRO A 179 5.75 8.44 10.28
N LEU A 180 5.00 7.81 9.37
CA LEU A 180 3.75 7.12 9.64
C LEU A 180 3.75 5.73 9.01
N VAL A 181 3.34 4.72 9.76
CA VAL A 181 3.05 3.37 9.27
C VAL A 181 1.55 3.12 9.41
N LEU A 182 0.90 2.72 8.31
CA LEU A 182 -0.52 2.39 8.27
C LEU A 182 -0.64 0.92 7.89
N ILE A 183 -1.33 0.12 8.70
CA ILE A 183 -1.55 -1.31 8.43
C ILE A 183 -3.04 -1.55 8.20
N PRO A 184 -3.46 -2.14 7.06
CA PRO A 184 -4.82 -2.59 6.84
C PRO A 184 -5.27 -3.60 7.91
N LEU A 185 -6.54 -3.56 8.30
CA LEU A 185 -7.07 -4.49 9.29
C LEU A 185 -7.00 -5.94 8.80
N GLU A 186 -7.13 -6.15 7.50
CA GLU A 186 -6.98 -7.45 6.85
C GLU A 186 -5.59 -8.06 7.14
N ASP A 187 -4.53 -7.25 7.08
CA ASP A 187 -3.16 -7.69 7.37
C ASP A 187 -2.92 -7.90 8.86
N LEU A 188 -3.50 -7.05 9.72
CA LEU A 188 -3.46 -7.29 11.17
C LEU A 188 -4.16 -8.60 11.54
N LEU A 189 -5.25 -8.94 10.88
CA LEU A 189 -6.05 -10.14 11.15
C LEU A 189 -5.61 -11.37 10.35
N GLY A 190 -4.76 -11.21 9.33
CA GLY A 190 -4.34 -12.29 8.44
C GLY A 190 -5.43 -12.79 7.50
N VAL A 191 -6.40 -11.93 7.16
CA VAL A 191 -7.49 -12.24 6.21
C VAL A 191 -6.94 -12.18 4.78
N ASP A 192 -7.31 -13.15 3.95
CA ASP A 192 -6.76 -13.33 2.60
C ASP A 192 -7.61 -12.72 1.47
N GLU A 193 -8.80 -12.22 1.78
CA GLU A 193 -9.76 -11.72 0.80
C GLU A 193 -9.78 -10.19 0.73
N GLN A 194 -9.56 -9.65 -0.47
CA GLN A 194 -9.53 -8.20 -0.69
C GLN A 194 -10.92 -7.55 -0.60
N PRO A 195 -11.04 -6.33 -0.04
CA PRO A 195 -12.32 -5.66 0.10
C PRO A 195 -12.83 -5.08 -1.23
N ASN A 196 -11.94 -4.73 -2.15
CA ASN A 196 -12.25 -4.23 -3.49
C ASN A 196 -11.33 -4.86 -4.54
N LEU A 197 -11.87 -5.16 -5.73
CA LEU A 197 -11.12 -5.59 -6.90
C LEU A 197 -11.34 -4.55 -8.01
N PRO A 198 -10.36 -3.66 -8.27
CA PRO A 198 -10.47 -2.64 -9.30
C PRO A 198 -10.85 -3.21 -10.67
N GLY A 199 -11.66 -2.47 -11.42
CA GLY A 199 -12.15 -2.89 -12.74
C GLY A 199 -13.36 -3.84 -12.70
N THR A 200 -13.94 -4.10 -11.53
CA THR A 200 -15.17 -4.88 -11.38
C THR A 200 -16.30 -4.06 -10.76
N ILE A 201 -17.55 -4.40 -11.11
CA ILE A 201 -18.75 -3.75 -10.58
C ILE A 201 -19.54 -4.76 -9.75
N ASP A 202 -20.15 -5.75 -10.41
CA ASP A 202 -21.03 -6.73 -9.76
C ASP A 202 -20.42 -8.14 -9.64
N SER A 203 -19.25 -8.36 -10.24
CA SER A 203 -18.61 -9.68 -10.36
C SER A 203 -17.73 -10.07 -9.16
N HIS A 204 -17.33 -9.11 -8.33
CA HIS A 204 -16.63 -9.31 -7.06
C HIS A 204 -17.43 -8.65 -5.94
N PRO A 205 -17.43 -9.19 -4.69
CA PRO A 205 -18.13 -8.58 -3.54
C PRO A 205 -17.44 -7.30 -3.02
N ASN A 206 -17.22 -6.33 -3.90
CA ASN A 206 -16.62 -5.03 -3.60
C ASN A 206 -17.39 -4.33 -2.48
N TRP A 207 -16.68 -3.87 -1.46
CA TRP A 207 -17.23 -3.09 -0.34
C TRP A 207 -18.29 -3.80 0.49
N ARG A 208 -18.39 -5.14 0.36
CA ARG A 208 -19.40 -5.96 1.02
C ARG A 208 -18.82 -6.95 2.04
N ARG A 209 -17.49 -7.13 2.05
CA ARG A 209 -16.83 -8.05 2.96
C ARG A 209 -16.83 -7.49 4.38
N ARG A 210 -17.18 -8.34 5.35
CA ARG A 210 -17.20 -8.01 6.78
C ARG A 210 -16.15 -8.84 7.49
N PHE A 211 -15.56 -8.27 8.54
CA PHE A 211 -14.73 -9.03 9.46
C PHE A 211 -15.58 -10.00 10.29
N ALA A 212 -14.98 -11.12 10.69
CA ALA A 212 -15.66 -12.16 11.45
C ALA A 212 -16.00 -11.72 12.90
N LEU A 213 -15.16 -10.84 13.47
CA LEU A 213 -15.33 -10.31 14.81
C LEU A 213 -15.98 -8.91 14.76
N PRO A 214 -16.75 -8.53 15.80
CA PRO A 214 -17.23 -7.16 15.94
C PRO A 214 -16.07 -6.18 16.20
N ALA A 215 -16.29 -4.91 15.88
CA ALA A 215 -15.24 -3.89 15.87
C ALA A 215 -14.51 -3.71 17.22
N ASP A 216 -15.23 -3.87 18.33
CA ASP A 216 -14.71 -3.80 19.70
C ASP A 216 -13.83 -5.00 20.10
N ARG A 217 -13.80 -6.05 19.27
CA ARG A 217 -13.04 -7.29 19.50
C ARG A 217 -11.97 -7.57 18.45
N LEU A 218 -11.89 -6.80 17.36
CA LEU A 218 -10.93 -7.07 16.29
C LEU A 218 -9.48 -7.05 16.79
N LEU A 219 -9.15 -6.10 17.68
CA LEU A 219 -7.78 -5.96 18.19
C LEU A 219 -7.45 -6.95 19.32
N ASP A 220 -8.46 -7.61 19.90
CA ASP A 220 -8.28 -8.71 20.87
C ASP A 220 -7.83 -10.02 20.17
N HIS A 221 -7.93 -10.09 18.84
CA HIS A 221 -7.47 -11.24 18.07
C HIS A 221 -5.97 -11.46 18.28
N SER A 222 -5.55 -12.70 18.54
CA SER A 222 -4.17 -13.04 18.90
C SER A 222 -3.15 -12.55 17.87
N ASP A 223 -3.44 -12.71 16.58
CA ASP A 223 -2.57 -12.18 15.52
C ASP A 223 -2.52 -10.65 15.50
N ALA A 224 -3.65 -9.97 15.71
CA ALA A 224 -3.69 -8.52 15.69
C ALA A 224 -2.89 -7.94 16.86
N ALA A 225 -3.12 -8.43 18.08
CA ALA A 225 -2.39 -8.01 19.27
C ALA A 225 -0.87 -8.22 19.10
N ARG A 226 -0.47 -9.42 18.69
CA ARG A 226 0.95 -9.77 18.47
C ARG A 226 1.60 -8.92 17.39
N ARG A 227 0.91 -8.66 16.28
CA ARG A 227 1.42 -7.82 15.18
C ARG A 227 1.54 -6.35 15.57
N LEU A 228 0.61 -5.84 16.38
CA LEU A 228 0.69 -4.50 16.94
C LEU A 228 1.87 -4.36 17.90
N GLU A 229 2.13 -5.35 18.76
CA GLU A 229 3.30 -5.37 19.64
C GLU A 229 4.61 -5.38 18.84
N LEU A 230 4.71 -6.22 17.80
CA LEU A 230 5.87 -6.27 16.91
C LEU A 230 6.10 -4.92 16.20
N LEU A 231 5.03 -4.30 15.71
CA LEU A 231 5.10 -3.00 15.07
C LEU A 231 5.55 -1.92 16.05
N ALA A 232 4.96 -1.87 17.25
CA ALA A 232 5.31 -0.89 18.28
C ALA A 232 6.79 -0.98 18.66
N HIS A 233 7.28 -2.20 18.92
CA HIS A 233 8.69 -2.42 19.24
C HIS A 233 9.63 -2.00 18.09
N ALA A 234 9.26 -2.32 16.85
CA ALA A 234 10.03 -1.90 15.68
C ALA A 234 10.07 -0.37 15.50
N ARG A 235 8.97 0.34 15.82
CA ARG A 235 8.92 1.81 15.80
C ARG A 235 9.83 2.43 16.87
N GLU A 236 9.85 1.85 18.08
CA GLU A 236 10.75 2.29 19.16
C GLU A 236 12.22 2.10 18.75
N GLN A 237 12.57 0.93 18.21
CA GLN A 237 13.92 0.63 17.72
C GLN A 237 14.36 1.57 16.59
N ALA A 238 13.46 1.87 15.64
CA ALA A 238 13.74 2.83 14.57
C ALA A 238 13.99 4.25 15.13
N PHE A 239 13.16 4.67 16.08
CA PHE A 239 13.30 5.96 16.72
C PHE A 239 14.61 6.10 17.50
N GLU A 240 15.06 5.06 18.20
CA GLU A 240 16.36 5.04 18.87
C GLU A 240 17.52 5.08 17.88
N ARG A 241 17.42 4.35 16.76
CA ARG A 241 18.44 4.34 15.70
C ARG A 241 18.61 5.70 15.03
N ASP A 242 17.51 6.45 14.85
CA ASP A 242 17.49 7.69 14.06
C ASP A 242 17.78 8.95 14.90
N ARG A 243 18.09 8.79 16.20
CA ARG A 243 18.53 9.86 17.13
C ARG A 243 20.04 10.04 17.16
#